data_AF-A0A356K3H3-F1
#
_entry.id   AF-A0A356K3H3-F1
#
_cell.length_a   1.000
_cell.length_b   1.000
_cell.length_c   1.000
_cell.angle_alpha   90.00
_cell.angle_beta   90.00
_cell.angle_gamma   90.00
#
_symmetry.space_group_name_H-M   'P 1'
#
loop_
_entity.id
_entity.type
_entity.pdbx_description
1 polymer ?
#
loop_
_entity_poly.entity_id
_entity_poly.type
_entity_poly.pdbx_seq_one_letter_code
_entity_poly.pdbx_strand_id
1 'polypeptide(L)'
;MRLKKIYMLLTSIFSLLTIYEVIIYILGKSNYFGLFYLILNLFIVFLMFMVSVNIKKGNTMIRISKNAIIVVLGIFCSFVLKLILSKVFGYVDESNAYISNIFISLKVVKPIIYLMLGILSYLEYKNMKI
;
A
#
# COMPACT_ATOMS: atom_id res chain seq x y z
N MET A 1 2.41 -22.55 -6.97
CA MET A 1 3.81 -22.02 -7.01
C MET A 1 3.90 -20.66 -7.70
N ARG A 2 3.30 -20.44 -8.88
CA ARG A 2 3.35 -19.15 -9.61
C ARG A 2 2.72 -17.97 -8.85
N LEU A 3 1.49 -18.13 -8.33
CA LEU A 3 0.79 -17.10 -7.55
C LEU A 3 1.57 -16.63 -6.31
N LYS A 4 2.25 -17.57 -5.62
CA LYS A 4 3.12 -17.27 -4.48
C LYS A 4 4.26 -16.35 -4.84
N LYS A 5 4.93 -16.62 -5.96
CA LYS A 5 6.01 -15.78 -6.47
C LYS A 5 5.50 -14.37 -6.82
N ILE A 6 4.30 -14.26 -7.41
CA ILE A 6 3.70 -12.96 -7.74
C ILE A 6 3.43 -12.13 -6.48
N TYR A 7 2.74 -12.70 -5.47
CA TYR A 7 2.51 -11.97 -4.21
C TYR A 7 3.81 -11.60 -3.51
N MET A 8 4.78 -12.51 -3.43
CA MET A 8 6.09 -12.21 -2.84
C MET A 8 6.78 -11.06 -3.57
N LEU A 9 6.78 -11.06 -4.91
CA LEU A 9 7.36 -10.00 -5.72
C LEU A 9 6.69 -8.65 -5.44
N LEU A 10 5.35 -8.60 -5.47
CA LEU A 10 4.60 -7.38 -5.17
C LEU A 10 4.88 -6.87 -3.76
N THR A 11 4.90 -7.76 -2.76
CA THR A 11 5.23 -7.41 -1.38
C THR A 11 6.66 -6.88 -1.27
N SER A 12 7.64 -7.52 -1.90
CA SER A 12 9.03 -7.05 -1.87
C SER A 12 9.18 -5.67 -2.49
N ILE A 13 8.58 -5.42 -3.67
CA ILE A 13 8.60 -4.10 -4.31
C ILE A 13 7.94 -3.06 -3.39
N PHE A 14 6.75 -3.35 -2.85
CA PHE A 14 6.04 -2.44 -1.96
C PHE A 14 6.82 -2.11 -0.68
N SER A 15 7.48 -3.11 -0.09
CA SER A 15 8.33 -2.94 1.08
C SER A 15 9.54 -2.07 0.78
N LEU A 16 10.23 -2.29 -0.33
CA LEU A 16 11.38 -1.47 -0.74
C LEU A 16 11.01 -0.01 -0.95
N LEU A 17 9.87 0.25 -1.59
CA LEU A 17 9.33 1.60 -1.74
C LEU A 17 9.00 2.24 -0.39
N THR A 18 8.42 1.47 0.54
CA THR A 18 8.09 1.97 1.88
C THR A 18 9.36 2.26 2.69
N ILE A 19 10.41 1.45 2.58
CA ILE A 19 11.71 1.73 3.19
C ILE A 19 12.31 3.02 2.62
N TYR A 20 12.29 3.19 1.30
CA TYR A 20 12.72 4.43 0.64
C TYR A 20 11.96 5.66 1.18
N GLU A 21 10.64 5.58 1.31
CA GLU A 21 9.81 6.66 1.84
C GLU A 21 10.09 6.98 3.32
N VAL A 22 10.43 5.97 4.12
CA VAL A 22 10.88 6.15 5.52
C VAL A 22 12.21 6.90 5.55
N ILE A 23 13.17 6.53 4.68
CA ILE A 23 14.46 7.22 4.60
C ILE A 23 14.27 8.69 4.22
N ILE A 24 13.45 8.97 3.20
CA ILE A 24 13.12 10.36 2.80
C ILE A 24 12.47 11.13 3.95
N TYR A 25 11.63 10.47 4.75
CA TYR A 25 10.99 11.10 5.90
C TYR A 25 11.98 11.44 7.02
N ILE A 26 12.91 10.53 7.33
CA ILE A 26 13.93 10.72 8.37
C ILE A 26 14.92 11.81 7.99
N LEU A 27 15.32 11.89 6.71
CA LEU A 27 16.25 12.90 6.21
C LEU A 27 15.56 14.27 6.01
N GLY A 28 14.24 14.28 5.84
CA GLY A 28 13.45 15.48 5.69
C GLY A 28 13.05 16.12 7.02
N LYS A 29 12.32 17.23 6.94
CA LYS A 29 11.68 17.82 8.12
C LYS A 29 10.44 17.02 8.52
N SER A 30 10.23 16.90 9.82
CA SER A 30 9.07 16.23 10.39
C SER A 30 7.78 16.86 9.88
N ASN A 31 6.83 16.03 9.46
CA ASN A 31 5.54 16.47 8.95
C ASN A 31 4.46 15.44 9.24
N TYR A 32 3.27 15.90 9.65
CA TYR A 32 2.18 15.01 10.05
C TYR A 32 1.70 14.12 8.91
N PHE A 33 1.68 14.62 7.67
CA PHE A 33 1.29 13.81 6.52
C PHE A 33 2.17 12.57 6.40
N GLY A 34 3.49 12.75 6.39
CA GLY A 34 4.46 11.66 6.26
C GLY A 34 4.34 10.67 7.41
N LEU A 35 4.14 11.13 8.64
CA LEU A 35 3.93 10.26 9.80
C LEU A 35 2.70 9.35 9.64
N PHE A 36 1.52 9.92 9.37
CA PHE A 36 0.29 9.15 9.17
C PHE A 36 0.38 8.24 7.95
N TYR A 37 0.95 8.75 6.85
CA TYR A 37 1.17 8.01 5.62
C TYR A 37 2.04 6.77 5.86
N LEU A 38 3.17 6.92 6.55
CA LEU A 38 4.10 5.82 6.80
C LEU A 38 3.50 4.76 7.72
N ILE A 39 2.77 5.15 8.77
CA ILE A 39 2.07 4.19 9.65
C ILE A 39 1.10 3.33 8.86
N LEU A 40 0.29 3.95 7.99
CA LEU A 40 -0.66 3.21 7.15
C LEU A 40 0.05 2.30 6.14
N ASN A 41 1.16 2.75 5.54
CA ASN A 41 1.93 1.92 4.62
C ASN A 41 2.62 0.74 5.30
N LEU A 42 3.14 0.90 6.52
CA LEU A 42 3.68 -0.20 7.30
C LEU A 42 2.61 -1.23 7.63
N PHE A 43 1.39 -0.78 7.96
CA PHE A 43 0.25 -1.68 8.15
C PHE A 43 -0.12 -2.43 6.84
N ILE A 44 -0.08 -1.75 5.69
CA ILE A 44 -0.28 -2.40 4.39
C ILE A 44 0.82 -3.43 4.10
N VAL A 45 2.10 -3.12 4.36
CA VAL A 45 3.21 -4.08 4.22
C VAL A 45 2.95 -5.34 5.04
N PHE A 46 2.51 -5.20 6.29
CA PHE A 46 2.16 -6.32 7.14
C PHE A 46 1.05 -7.19 6.53
N LEU A 47 -0.03 -6.58 6.02
CA LEU A 47 -1.11 -7.31 5.37
C LEU A 47 -0.63 -8.03 4.08
N MET A 48 0.15 -7.34 3.26
CA MET A 48 0.73 -7.91 2.03
C MET A 48 1.65 -9.11 2.33
N PHE A 49 2.43 -9.02 3.41
CA PHE A 49 3.24 -10.14 3.87
C PHE A 49 2.36 -11.33 4.25
N MET A 50 1.31 -11.12 5.04
CA MET A 50 0.37 -12.18 5.44
C MET A 50 -0.33 -12.86 4.26
N VAL A 51 -0.67 -12.09 3.21
CA VAL A 51 -1.24 -12.65 1.97
C VAL A 51 -0.22 -13.52 1.24
N SER A 52 1.04 -13.08 1.16
CA SER A 52 2.11 -13.77 0.42
C SER A 52 2.49 -15.15 1.00
N VAL A 53 2.38 -15.33 2.32
CA VAL A 53 2.65 -16.62 2.97
C VAL A 53 1.43 -17.55 2.97
N ASN A 54 0.20 -17.03 2.90
CA ASN A 54 -1.02 -17.81 3.12
C ASN A 54 -1.74 -18.27 1.83
N ILE A 55 -1.07 -19.10 1.01
CA ILE A 55 -1.52 -19.45 -0.36
C ILE A 55 -2.26 -20.79 -0.48
N LYS A 56 -2.72 -21.34 0.66
CA LYS A 56 -3.57 -22.54 0.64
C LYS A 56 -4.93 -22.23 -0.01
N LYS A 57 -5.50 -23.17 -0.78
CA LYS A 57 -6.79 -23.00 -1.48
C LYS A 57 -7.95 -22.66 -0.53
N GLY A 58 -7.98 -23.25 0.67
CA GLY A 58 -9.00 -22.96 1.68
C GLY A 58 -8.98 -21.53 2.22
N ASN A 59 -7.86 -20.81 2.06
CA ASN A 59 -7.68 -19.46 2.60
C ASN A 59 -7.91 -18.36 1.56
N THR A 60 -8.56 -18.69 0.44
CA THR A 60 -8.75 -17.75 -0.68
C THR A 60 -9.64 -16.57 -0.30
N MET A 61 -10.76 -16.79 0.40
CA MET A 61 -11.60 -15.68 0.88
C MET A 61 -10.88 -14.76 1.88
N ILE A 62 -10.00 -15.34 2.73
CA ILE A 62 -9.18 -14.56 3.67
C ILE A 62 -8.14 -13.72 2.91
N ARG A 63 -7.55 -14.22 1.82
CA ARG A 63 -6.65 -13.43 0.98
C ARG A 63 -7.40 -12.31 0.26
N ILE A 64 -8.54 -12.61 -0.35
CA ILE A 64 -9.36 -11.62 -1.06
C ILE A 64 -9.78 -10.48 -0.13
N SER A 65 -10.27 -10.79 1.08
CA SER A 65 -10.65 -9.77 2.07
C SER A 65 -9.45 -8.91 2.50
N LYS A 66 -8.29 -9.50 2.75
CA LYS A 66 -7.06 -8.73 3.06
C LYS A 66 -6.62 -7.85 1.89
N ASN A 67 -6.67 -8.36 0.66
CA ASN A 67 -6.37 -7.58 -0.54
C ASN A 67 -7.35 -6.42 -0.71
N ALA A 68 -8.65 -6.62 -0.43
CA ALA A 68 -9.64 -5.55 -0.47
C ALA A 68 -9.31 -4.45 0.55
N ILE A 69 -8.95 -4.81 1.78
CA ILE A 69 -8.50 -3.86 2.80
C ILE A 69 -7.26 -3.10 2.32
N ILE A 70 -6.27 -3.80 1.76
CA ILE A 70 -5.04 -3.19 1.21
C ILE A 70 -5.39 -2.18 0.11
N VAL A 71 -6.27 -2.53 -0.83
CA VAL A 71 -6.65 -1.66 -1.95
C VAL A 71 -7.37 -0.41 -1.44
N VAL A 72 -8.34 -0.56 -0.53
CA VAL A 72 -9.10 0.56 0.03
C VAL A 72 -8.18 1.51 0.80
N LEU A 73 -7.37 0.98 1.73
CA LEU A 73 -6.43 1.80 2.49
C LEU A 73 -5.35 2.42 1.60
N GLY A 74 -4.88 1.68 0.60
CA GLY A 74 -3.86 2.13 -0.33
C GLY A 74 -4.33 3.29 -1.20
N ILE A 75 -5.53 3.21 -1.78
CA ILE A 75 -6.16 4.29 -2.54
C ILE A 75 -6.38 5.50 -1.63
N PHE A 76 -6.88 5.27 -0.41
CA PHE A 76 -7.07 6.33 0.57
C PHE A 76 -5.75 7.07 0.88
N CYS A 77 -4.68 6.34 1.18
CA CYS A 77 -3.35 6.92 1.42
C CYS A 77 -2.83 7.70 0.20
N SER A 78 -3.01 7.13 -0.98
CA SER A 78 -2.46 7.68 -2.23
C SER A 78 -3.17 8.96 -2.65
N PHE A 79 -4.49 9.06 -2.47
CA PHE A 79 -5.28 10.14 -3.07
C PHE A 79 -6.05 11.02 -2.08
N VAL A 80 -6.48 10.48 -0.94
CA VAL A 80 -7.43 11.15 -0.04
C VAL A 80 -6.74 11.74 1.20
N LEU A 81 -5.72 11.05 1.74
CA LEU A 81 -5.10 11.39 3.02
C LEU A 81 -4.64 12.86 3.11
N LYS A 82 -4.02 13.38 2.05
CA LYS A 82 -3.54 14.78 2.00
C LYS A 82 -4.70 15.77 2.19
N LEU A 83 -5.84 15.52 1.54
CA LEU A 83 -7.01 16.40 1.54
C LEU A 83 -7.64 16.52 2.93
N ILE A 84 -7.58 15.44 3.71
CA ILE A 84 -8.09 15.42 5.09
C ILE A 84 -7.11 16.12 6.01
N LEU A 85 -5.84 15.74 5.98
CA LEU A 85 -4.84 16.28 6.89
C LEU A 85 -4.57 17.77 6.66
N SER A 86 -4.63 18.25 5.41
CA SER A 86 -4.47 19.67 5.12
C SER A 86 -5.59 20.52 5.73
N LYS A 87 -6.81 19.99 5.82
CA LYS A 87 -7.94 20.67 6.46
C LYS A 87 -7.85 20.68 7.98
N VAL A 88 -7.32 19.61 8.58
CA VAL A 88 -7.27 19.43 10.03
C VAL A 88 -6.08 20.17 10.66
N PHE A 89 -4.89 20.11 10.04
CA PHE A 89 -3.65 20.55 10.68
C PHE A 89 -3.07 21.86 10.14
N GLY A 90 -3.50 22.37 8.98
CA GLY A 90 -3.08 23.68 8.47
C GLY A 90 -1.60 23.83 8.05
N TYR A 91 -0.70 22.91 8.44
CA TYR A 91 0.71 22.90 8.05
C TYR A 91 0.93 22.17 6.72
N VAL A 92 1.00 22.93 5.62
CA VAL A 92 0.95 22.39 4.25
C VAL A 92 2.32 22.30 3.56
N ASP A 93 3.27 23.17 3.89
CA ASP A 93 4.51 23.34 3.10
C ASP A 93 5.47 22.16 3.22
N GLU A 94 5.82 21.74 4.45
CA GLU A 94 6.72 20.60 4.66
C GLU A 94 6.09 19.27 4.23
N SER A 95 4.76 19.16 4.36
CA SER A 95 3.98 18.04 3.81
C SER A 95 4.08 17.97 2.29
N ASN A 96 4.06 19.12 1.59
CA ASN A 96 4.18 19.17 0.13
C ASN A 96 5.58 18.78 -0.34
N ALA A 97 6.63 19.24 0.35
CA ALA A 97 8.00 18.87 0.04
C ALA A 97 8.21 17.35 0.15
N TYR A 98 7.72 16.74 1.25
CA TYR A 98 7.75 15.29 1.41
C TYR A 98 6.99 14.56 0.29
N ILE A 99 5.76 14.96 0.01
CA ILE A 99 4.93 14.36 -1.06
C ILE A 99 5.60 14.45 -2.43
N SER A 100 6.24 15.58 -2.74
CA SER A 100 6.95 15.79 -3.99
C SER A 100 8.08 14.76 -4.16
N ASN A 101 8.86 14.52 -3.11
CA ASN A 101 9.97 13.57 -3.14
C ASN A 101 9.51 12.12 -3.33
N ILE A 102 8.34 11.76 -2.81
CA ILE A 102 7.80 10.40 -2.92
C ILE A 102 6.73 10.25 -4.00
N PHE A 103 6.53 11.27 -4.85
CA PHE A 103 5.38 11.36 -5.76
C PHE A 103 5.22 10.12 -6.65
N ILE A 104 6.31 9.65 -7.25
CA ILE A 104 6.29 8.49 -8.15
C ILE A 104 5.84 7.23 -7.39
N SER A 105 6.37 7.00 -6.19
CA SER A 105 5.96 5.87 -5.35
C SER A 105 4.48 5.98 -4.96
N LEU A 106 4.10 7.13 -4.39
CA LEU A 106 2.78 7.43 -3.84
C LEU A 106 1.66 7.41 -4.89
N LYS A 107 1.87 8.03 -6.05
CA LYS A 107 0.82 8.34 -7.04
C LYS A 107 0.84 7.44 -8.26
N VAL A 108 1.92 6.70 -8.50
CA VAL A 108 2.06 5.88 -9.70
C VAL A 108 2.29 4.41 -9.32
N VAL A 109 3.42 4.09 -8.68
CA VAL A 109 3.84 2.70 -8.51
C VAL A 109 2.94 1.95 -7.53
N LYS A 110 2.66 2.51 -6.35
CA LYS A 110 1.77 1.86 -5.36
C LYS A 110 0.33 1.70 -5.88
N PRO A 111 -0.28 2.71 -6.54
CA PRO A 111 -1.56 2.53 -7.21
C PRO A 111 -1.60 1.40 -8.24
N ILE A 112 -0.55 1.22 -9.04
CA ILE A 112 -0.44 0.09 -9.97
C ILE A 112 -0.44 -1.24 -9.20
N ILE A 113 0.29 -1.34 -8.09
CA ILE A 113 0.30 -2.53 -7.23
C ILE A 113 -1.10 -2.83 -6.70
N TYR A 114 -1.85 -1.81 -6.23
CA TYR A 114 -3.24 -2.01 -5.75
C TYR A 114 -4.16 -2.53 -6.86
N LEU A 115 -4.04 -1.99 -8.08
CA LEU A 115 -4.76 -2.50 -9.25
C LEU A 115 -4.43 -3.97 -9.53
N MET A 116 -3.14 -4.34 -9.50
CA MET A 116 -2.72 -5.73 -9.69
C MET A 116 -3.29 -6.65 -8.60
N LEU A 117 -3.31 -6.23 -7.33
CA LEU A 117 -3.92 -6.99 -6.24
C LEU A 117 -5.43 -7.16 -6.44
N GLY A 118 -6.13 -6.14 -6.95
CA GLY A 118 -7.53 -6.23 -7.33
C GLY A 118 -7.79 -7.28 -8.42
N ILE A 119 -7.00 -7.24 -9.50
CA ILE A 119 -7.08 -8.21 -10.60
C ILE A 119 -6.80 -9.63 -10.11
N LEU A 120 -5.75 -9.83 -9.30
CA LEU A 120 -5.41 -11.13 -8.73
C LEU A 120 -6.55 -11.67 -7.86
N SER A 121 -7.15 -10.80 -7.03
CA SER A 121 -8.27 -11.18 -6.17
C SER A 121 -9.49 -11.61 -6.99
N TYR A 122 -9.80 -10.89 -8.08
CA TYR A 122 -10.88 -11.25 -9.00
C TYR A 122 -10.62 -12.60 -9.70
N LEU A 123 -9.41 -12.81 -10.21
CA LEU A 123 -9.03 -14.08 -10.84
C LEU A 123 -9.07 -15.25 -9.86
N GLU A 124 -8.65 -15.04 -8.61
CA GLU A 124 -8.77 -16.04 -7.55
C GLU A 124 -10.22 -16.37 -7.24
N TYR A 125 -11.07 -15.35 -7.10
CA TYR A 125 -12.51 -15.52 -6.87
C TYR A 125 -13.18 -16.32 -7.99
N LYS A 126 -12.95 -15.96 -9.25
CA LYS A 126 -13.50 -16.67 -10.42
C LYS A 126 -13.08 -18.15 -10.47
N ASN A 127 -11.88 -18.46 -9.98
CA ASN A 127 -11.34 -19.83 -9.95
C ASN A 127 -11.74 -20.62 -8.70
N MET A 128 -12.44 -20.01 -7.74
CA MET A 128 -13.12 -20.75 -6.70
C MET A 128 -14.29 -21.46 -7.37
N LYS A 129 -14.14 -22.76 -7.63
CA LYS A 129 -15.27 -23.62 -7.97
C LYS A 129 -16.25 -23.52 -6.80
N ILE A 130 -17.36 -22.82 -7.02
CA ILE A 130 -18.59 -23.08 -6.28
C ILE A 130 -19.10 -24.43 -6.80
#